data_AF-A0A524PGE4-F1
#
_entry.id   AF-A0A524PGE4-F1
#
_cell.length_a   1.000
_cell.length_b   1.000
_cell.length_c   1.000
_cell.angle_alpha   90.00
_cell.angle_beta   90.00
_cell.angle_gamma   90.00
#
_symmetry.space_group_name_H-M   'P 1'
#
loop_
_entity.id
_entity.type
_entity.pdbx_description
1 polymer ?
#
loop_
_entity_poly.entity_id
_entity_poly.type
_entity_poly.pdbx_seq_one_letter_code
_entity_poly.pdbx_strand_id
1 'polypeptide(L)'
;MEDEKNNQDNVQIVKVEQISLSTMDLQQQRMAERLYSQLGLDPVVNKVLKEYKSNLRGMDRATDTVFGPFDIKGRAESAAKVAALMTYSALHQQYTTDLGQMQEQMSDVESQRDRERANYDSLVQKVADVVGGDYDELRANYEGVVDKLSDVEHLKLQTVVLNQEKADLVQRYESQLTGLQKEKADVIHRYEVQITDVQKDKAETVSRYEEELAALREEFRKAAEDLRAQIADRGERISVLEREKATVIGERESLASQLGELQKSHADLESRNVALGVSHAKLRAAAAGIEGSVDYAEIRKRMGPEMHDFVLKDSKVPDAVIDGVGKFIDIKKYLGQAVESGAREGTKKAAEVLKAS
;
A
#
# COMPACT_ATOMS: atom_id res chain seq x y z
N MET A 1 -68.19 7.19 -88.04
CA MET A 1 -68.68 8.41 -88.71
C MET A 1 -68.07 8.35 -90.11
N GLU A 2 -68.51 7.43 -90.96
CA GLU A 2 -69.77 7.49 -91.73
C GLU A 2 -69.87 8.79 -92.55
N ASP A 3 -69.16 8.81 -93.67
CA ASP A 3 -69.65 9.46 -94.90
C ASP A 3 -69.88 8.34 -95.94
N GLU A 4 -70.78 7.42 -95.60
CA GLU A 4 -71.61 6.76 -96.61
C GLU A 4 -72.71 7.76 -97.00
N LYS A 5 -72.68 8.26 -98.24
CA LYS A 5 -73.89 8.40 -99.04
C LYS A 5 -73.60 8.77 -100.48
N ASN A 6 -73.81 7.75 -101.31
CA ASN A 6 -74.65 7.86 -102.49
C ASN A 6 -74.21 8.88 -103.54
N ASN A 7 -73.22 8.44 -104.32
CA ASN A 7 -73.12 8.76 -105.73
C ASN A 7 -74.31 8.10 -106.47
N GLN A 8 -75.51 8.63 -106.24
CA GLN A 8 -76.73 8.26 -106.97
C GLN A 8 -76.67 8.89 -108.37
N ASP A 9 -76.70 8.02 -109.37
CA ASP A 9 -77.28 8.27 -110.69
C ASP A 9 -76.71 9.44 -111.48
N ASN A 10 -75.44 9.34 -111.85
CA ASN A 10 -74.91 10.03 -113.04
C ASN A 10 -74.88 9.08 -114.24
N VAL A 11 -76.01 8.44 -114.54
CA VAL A 11 -76.26 7.92 -115.89
C VAL A 11 -76.95 9.03 -116.66
N GLN A 12 -76.17 9.99 -117.15
CA GLN A 12 -76.61 10.80 -118.28
C GLN A 12 -76.82 9.85 -119.46
N ILE A 13 -78.05 9.40 -119.66
CA ILE A 13 -78.47 8.74 -120.90
C ILE A 13 -78.43 9.81 -121.98
N VAL A 14 -77.26 9.94 -122.61
CA VAL A 14 -77.07 10.83 -123.75
C VAL A 14 -77.92 10.27 -124.90
N LYS A 15 -78.98 11.00 -125.26
CA LYS A 15 -79.86 10.65 -126.39
C LYS A 15 -79.03 10.66 -127.67
N VAL A 16 -78.82 9.48 -128.24
CA VAL A 16 -77.91 9.20 -129.37
C VAL A 16 -78.32 9.93 -130.67
N GLU A 17 -79.54 10.49 -130.74
CA GLU A 17 -80.04 11.15 -131.95
C GLU A 17 -79.51 12.58 -132.18
N GLN A 18 -78.75 13.17 -131.25
CA GLN A 18 -78.23 14.55 -131.39
C GLN A 18 -76.71 14.67 -131.54
N ILE A 19 -75.96 13.56 -131.52
CA ILE A 19 -74.50 13.58 -131.71
C ILE A 19 -74.18 12.94 -133.06
N SER A 20 -74.01 13.79 -134.07
CA SER A 20 -73.47 13.38 -135.37
C SER A 20 -71.94 13.48 -135.31
N LEU A 21 -71.22 12.50 -135.86
CA LEU A 21 -69.74 12.49 -135.87
C LEU A 21 -69.11 13.75 -136.44
N SER A 22 -69.84 14.54 -137.24
CA SER A 22 -69.41 15.80 -137.82
C SER A 22 -69.21 16.94 -136.81
N THR A 23 -69.73 16.84 -135.58
CA THR A 23 -69.57 17.88 -134.54
C THR A 23 -68.54 17.53 -133.47
N MET A 24 -67.88 16.37 -133.57
CA MET A 24 -66.86 15.92 -132.62
C MET A 24 -65.44 16.36 -133.03
N ASP A 25 -64.58 16.59 -132.04
CA ASP A 25 -63.19 16.99 -132.24
C ASP A 25 -62.37 15.89 -132.94
N LEU A 26 -61.37 16.26 -133.74
CA LEU A 26 -60.65 15.35 -134.65
C LEU A 26 -59.94 14.21 -133.89
N GLN A 27 -59.49 14.46 -132.65
CA GLN A 27 -58.94 13.40 -131.79
C GLN A 27 -60.02 12.40 -131.36
N GLN A 28 -61.22 12.88 -131.03
CA GLN A 28 -62.34 12.02 -130.64
C GLN A 28 -62.83 11.19 -131.82
N GLN A 29 -62.88 11.76 -133.03
CA GLN A 29 -63.16 11.02 -134.27
C GLN A 29 -62.16 9.88 -134.50
N ARG A 30 -60.86 10.17 -134.44
CA ARG A 30 -59.81 9.15 -134.64
C ARG A 30 -59.85 8.07 -133.58
N MET A 31 -60.14 8.44 -132.34
CA MET A 31 -60.29 7.49 -131.24
C MET A 31 -61.52 6.61 -131.44
N ALA A 32 -62.65 7.20 -131.79
CA ALA A 32 -63.88 6.47 -132.08
C ALA A 32 -63.69 5.49 -133.26
N GLU A 33 -62.94 5.89 -134.29
CA GLU A 33 -62.63 5.07 -135.46
C GLU A 33 -61.67 3.92 -135.15
N ARG A 34 -60.66 4.16 -134.29
CA ARG A 34 -59.80 3.10 -133.76
C ARG A 34 -60.57 2.13 -132.88
N LEU A 35 -61.41 2.64 -131.97
CA LEU A 35 -62.24 1.81 -131.10
C LEU A 35 -63.22 0.96 -131.92
N TYR A 36 -63.86 1.55 -132.92
CA TYR A 36 -64.76 0.84 -133.83
C TYR A 36 -64.06 -0.32 -134.56
N SER A 37 -62.84 -0.07 -135.03
CA SER A 37 -62.03 -1.08 -135.71
C SER A 37 -61.50 -2.15 -134.76
N GLN A 38 -60.99 -1.76 -133.58
CA GLN A 38 -60.43 -2.68 -132.58
C GLN A 38 -61.49 -3.55 -131.91
N LEU A 39 -62.68 -2.99 -131.67
CA LEU A 39 -63.83 -3.75 -131.15
C LEU A 39 -64.51 -4.59 -132.22
N GLY A 40 -64.08 -4.47 -133.49
CA GLY A 40 -64.59 -5.28 -134.61
C GLY A 40 -66.10 -5.12 -134.79
N LEU A 41 -66.60 -3.89 -134.78
CA LEU A 41 -68.05 -3.61 -134.78
C LEU A 41 -68.70 -3.74 -136.18
N ASP A 42 -67.91 -3.90 -137.24
CA ASP A 42 -68.36 -4.10 -138.62
C ASP A 42 -69.41 -5.21 -138.82
N PRO A 43 -69.26 -6.42 -138.25
CA PRO A 43 -70.26 -7.47 -138.37
C PRO A 43 -71.58 -7.10 -137.68
N VAL A 44 -71.52 -6.34 -136.59
CA VAL A 44 -72.69 -5.91 -135.81
C VAL A 44 -73.46 -4.86 -136.62
N VAL A 45 -72.78 -3.85 -137.14
CA VAL A 45 -73.39 -2.84 -138.03
C VAL A 45 -74.01 -3.50 -139.26
N ASN A 46 -73.28 -4.43 -139.89
CA ASN A 46 -73.79 -5.16 -141.05
C ASN A 46 -75.00 -6.05 -140.71
N LYS A 47 -75.06 -6.66 -139.53
CA LYS A 47 -76.20 -7.46 -139.07
C LYS A 47 -77.44 -6.59 -138.83
N VAL A 48 -77.27 -5.43 -138.18
CA VAL A 48 -78.35 -4.46 -137.97
C VAL A 48 -78.88 -3.95 -139.32
N LEU A 49 -77.98 -3.62 -140.26
CA LEU A 49 -78.38 -3.21 -141.62
C LEU A 49 -79.13 -4.33 -142.37
N LYS A 50 -78.75 -5.59 -142.16
CA LYS A 50 -79.40 -6.77 -142.78
C LYS A 50 -80.80 -7.01 -142.22
N GLU A 51 -80.99 -6.85 -140.90
CA GLU A 51 -82.30 -6.90 -140.25
C GLU A 51 -83.20 -5.71 -140.62
N TYR A 52 -82.62 -4.51 -140.75
CA TYR A 52 -83.32 -3.32 -141.25
C TYR A 52 -83.83 -3.54 -142.69
N LYS A 53 -83.04 -4.21 -143.54
CA LYS A 53 -83.41 -4.58 -144.91
C LYS A 53 -84.49 -5.67 -144.97
N SER A 54 -84.52 -6.62 -144.03
CA SER A 54 -85.53 -7.70 -144.02
C SER A 54 -86.89 -7.29 -143.45
N ASN A 55 -86.96 -6.17 -142.71
CA ASN A 55 -88.21 -5.65 -142.15
C ASN A 55 -88.96 -4.67 -143.09
N LEU A 56 -88.50 -4.48 -144.33
CA LEU A 56 -89.11 -3.59 -145.34
C LEU A 56 -90.04 -4.29 -146.35
N ARG A 57 -90.67 -5.42 -146.00
CA ARG A 57 -91.72 -6.04 -146.82
C ARG A 57 -93.06 -5.33 -146.57
N GLY A 58 -93.35 -4.29 -147.37
CA GLY A 58 -94.71 -3.74 -147.41
C GLY A 58 -94.90 -2.31 -147.93
N MET A 59 -93.86 -1.52 -148.18
CA MET A 59 -94.02 -0.19 -148.78
C MET A 59 -93.26 -0.07 -150.09
N ASP A 60 -94.00 -0.40 -151.14
CA ASP A 60 -93.73 -0.15 -152.55
C ASP A 60 -93.31 1.30 -152.80
N ARG A 61 -92.12 1.45 -153.39
CA ARG A 61 -91.87 2.06 -154.71
C ARG A 61 -92.41 3.46 -155.04
N ALA A 62 -93.01 4.21 -154.10
CA ALA A 62 -93.53 5.56 -154.36
C ALA A 62 -92.63 6.70 -153.85
N THR A 63 -91.68 6.45 -152.94
CA THR A 63 -90.81 7.51 -152.36
C THR A 63 -89.40 7.56 -152.96
N ASP A 64 -89.09 6.68 -153.91
CA ASP A 64 -87.76 6.56 -154.56
C ASP A 64 -87.55 7.55 -155.73
N THR A 65 -88.52 8.42 -155.99
CA THR A 65 -88.45 9.45 -157.05
C THR A 65 -88.27 10.87 -156.53
N VAL A 66 -88.30 11.11 -155.21
CA VAL A 66 -88.17 12.47 -154.64
C VAL A 66 -86.98 12.61 -153.67
N PHE A 67 -86.53 11.53 -153.04
CA PHE A 67 -85.41 11.56 -152.10
C PHE A 67 -84.33 10.59 -152.56
N GLY A 68 -83.22 11.13 -153.10
CA GLY A 68 -82.05 10.36 -153.53
C GLY A 68 -81.47 9.45 -152.44
N PRO A 69 -80.52 8.56 -152.80
CA PRO A 69 -80.23 7.35 -152.04
C PRO A 69 -79.81 7.64 -150.59
N PHE A 70 -80.62 7.16 -149.64
CA PHE A 70 -80.35 7.19 -148.20
C PHE A 70 -79.15 6.29 -147.85
N ASP A 71 -78.01 6.88 -147.46
CA ASP A 71 -76.83 6.15 -146.96
C ASP A 71 -76.99 5.78 -145.47
N ILE A 72 -77.79 4.73 -145.22
CA ILE A 72 -78.08 4.20 -143.89
C ILE A 72 -76.83 3.55 -143.26
N LYS A 73 -75.89 3.08 -144.10
CA LYS A 73 -74.65 2.44 -143.64
C LYS A 73 -73.73 3.44 -142.93
N GLY A 74 -73.50 4.60 -143.53
CA GLY A 74 -72.69 5.65 -142.92
C GLY A 74 -73.20 6.12 -141.56
N ARG A 75 -74.53 6.18 -141.36
CA ARG A 75 -75.13 6.54 -140.06
C ARG A 75 -75.00 5.43 -139.01
N ALA A 76 -75.14 4.17 -139.40
CA ALA A 76 -75.02 3.05 -138.47
C ALA A 76 -73.58 2.87 -137.96
N GLU A 77 -72.59 3.00 -138.86
CA GLU A 77 -71.16 3.05 -138.49
C GLU A 77 -70.89 4.23 -137.55
N SER A 78 -71.53 5.37 -137.82
CA SER A 78 -71.39 6.58 -137.02
C SER A 78 -71.90 6.40 -135.59
N ALA A 79 -73.10 5.85 -135.44
CA ALA A 79 -73.69 5.58 -134.13
C ALA A 79 -72.86 4.57 -133.32
N ALA A 80 -72.31 3.53 -133.97
CA ALA A 80 -71.45 2.54 -133.33
C ALA A 80 -70.12 3.14 -132.85
N LYS A 81 -69.48 3.99 -133.66
CA LYS A 81 -68.28 4.75 -133.28
C LYS A 81 -68.52 5.64 -132.06
N VAL A 82 -69.63 6.39 -132.04
CA VAL A 82 -70.01 7.25 -130.91
C VAL A 82 -70.31 6.43 -129.66
N ALA A 83 -71.06 5.33 -129.79
CA ALA A 83 -71.38 4.46 -128.67
C ALA A 83 -70.11 3.86 -128.04
N ALA A 84 -69.18 3.35 -128.86
CA ALA A 84 -67.91 2.80 -128.40
C ALA A 84 -67.06 3.81 -127.63
N LEU A 85 -66.96 5.05 -128.15
CA LEU A 85 -66.24 6.14 -127.50
C LEU A 85 -66.86 6.49 -126.14
N MET A 86 -68.19 6.60 -126.08
CA MET A 86 -68.92 6.93 -124.84
C MET A 86 -68.82 5.81 -123.80
N THR A 87 -68.88 4.55 -124.22
CA THR A 87 -68.67 3.43 -123.29
C THR A 87 -67.23 3.38 -122.79
N TYR A 88 -66.24 3.67 -123.65
CA TYR A 88 -64.84 3.70 -123.24
C TYR A 88 -64.56 4.85 -122.27
N SER A 89 -65.10 6.05 -122.51
CA SER A 89 -64.91 7.19 -121.61
C SER A 89 -65.54 6.94 -120.24
N ALA A 90 -66.75 6.36 -120.19
CA ALA A 90 -67.41 5.99 -118.94
C ALA A 90 -66.60 4.93 -118.17
N LEU A 91 -66.14 3.87 -118.83
CA LEU A 91 -65.29 2.84 -118.22
C LEU A 91 -63.95 3.40 -117.76
N HIS A 92 -63.33 4.26 -118.56
CA HIS A 92 -62.05 4.89 -118.21
C HIS A 92 -62.19 5.81 -117.00
N GLN A 93 -63.29 6.56 -116.90
CA GLN A 93 -63.59 7.42 -115.76
C GLN A 93 -63.86 6.58 -114.49
N GLN A 94 -64.57 5.47 -114.63
CA GLN A 94 -64.77 4.51 -113.54
C GLN A 94 -63.44 3.89 -113.08
N TYR A 95 -62.63 3.37 -114.00
CA TYR A 95 -61.29 2.84 -113.68
C TYR A 95 -60.39 3.87 -113.00
N THR A 96 -60.46 5.14 -113.43
CA THR A 96 -59.67 6.22 -112.82
C THR A 96 -60.16 6.53 -111.40
N THR A 97 -61.47 6.48 -111.19
CA THR A 97 -62.09 6.66 -109.86
C THR A 97 -61.72 5.51 -108.93
N ASP A 98 -61.83 4.27 -109.40
CA ASP A 98 -61.49 3.06 -108.63
C ASP A 98 -59.99 3.00 -108.32
N LEU A 99 -59.12 3.39 -109.28
CA LEU A 99 -57.68 3.52 -109.03
C LEU A 99 -57.38 4.61 -108.00
N GLY A 100 -58.09 5.74 -108.04
CA GLY A 100 -57.97 6.81 -107.04
C GLY A 100 -58.35 6.32 -105.64
N GLN A 101 -59.48 5.62 -105.52
CA GLN A 101 -59.94 5.04 -104.24
C GLN A 101 -58.99 3.95 -103.73
N MET A 102 -58.46 3.09 -104.61
CA MET A 102 -57.45 2.09 -104.23
C MET A 102 -56.15 2.75 -103.78
N GLN A 103 -55.71 3.83 -104.44
CA GLN A 103 -54.53 4.58 -104.02
C GLN A 103 -54.74 5.25 -102.66
N GLU A 104 -55.93 5.79 -102.39
CA GLU A 104 -56.29 6.39 -101.11
C GLU A 104 -56.30 5.34 -100.00
N GLN A 105 -56.94 4.18 -100.21
CA GLN A 105 -56.92 3.05 -99.26
C GLN A 105 -55.50 2.53 -99.02
N MET A 106 -54.67 2.47 -100.06
CA MET A 106 -53.28 2.03 -99.94
C MET A 106 -52.45 3.03 -99.11
N SER A 107 -52.65 4.33 -99.32
CA SER A 107 -52.05 5.39 -98.51
C SER A 107 -52.49 5.31 -97.04
N ASP A 108 -53.77 5.05 -96.79
CA ASP A 108 -54.28 4.91 -95.42
C ASP A 108 -53.72 3.68 -94.71
N VAL A 109 -53.63 2.54 -95.41
CA VAL A 109 -53.02 1.31 -94.87
C VAL A 109 -51.52 1.51 -94.61
N GLU A 110 -50.80 2.21 -95.50
CA GLU A 110 -49.39 2.56 -95.27
C GLU A 110 -49.24 3.48 -94.05
N SER A 111 -50.11 4.48 -93.92
CA SER A 111 -50.12 5.37 -92.75
C SER A 111 -50.42 4.62 -91.46
N GLN A 112 -51.37 3.68 -91.47
CA GLN A 112 -51.68 2.82 -90.32
C GLN A 112 -50.51 1.90 -89.98
N ARG A 113 -49.91 1.25 -90.97
CA ARG A 113 -48.71 0.40 -90.79
C ARG A 113 -47.58 1.20 -90.17
N ASP A 114 -47.32 2.42 -90.64
CA ASP A 114 -46.23 3.25 -90.13
C ASP A 114 -46.50 3.75 -88.70
N ARG A 115 -47.77 4.05 -88.38
CA ARG A 115 -48.19 4.34 -86.99
C ARG A 115 -48.04 3.12 -86.08
N GLU A 116 -48.43 1.93 -86.53
CA GLU A 116 -48.27 0.71 -85.75
C GLU A 116 -46.80 0.37 -85.53
N ARG A 117 -45.95 0.51 -86.55
CA ARG A 117 -44.50 0.36 -86.40
C ARG A 117 -43.94 1.32 -85.36
N ALA A 118 -44.30 2.60 -85.42
CA ALA A 118 -43.88 3.58 -84.43
C ALA A 118 -44.37 3.23 -83.01
N ASN A 119 -45.60 2.71 -82.88
CA ASN A 119 -46.13 2.24 -81.60
C ASN A 119 -45.39 1.01 -81.07
N TYR A 120 -45.04 0.05 -81.94
CA TYR A 120 -44.23 -1.11 -81.59
C TYR A 120 -42.83 -0.70 -81.14
N ASP A 121 -42.15 0.17 -81.89
CA ASP A 121 -40.84 0.69 -81.52
C ASP A 121 -40.88 1.41 -80.17
N SER A 122 -41.92 2.22 -79.92
CA SER A 122 -42.13 2.88 -78.63
C SER A 122 -42.38 1.89 -77.49
N LEU A 123 -43.16 0.83 -77.73
CA LEU A 123 -43.41 -0.19 -76.72
C LEU A 123 -42.16 -1.00 -76.42
N VAL A 124 -41.40 -1.41 -77.44
CA VAL A 124 -40.13 -2.12 -77.29
C VAL A 124 -39.14 -1.27 -76.51
N GLN A 125 -39.05 0.03 -76.81
CA GLN A 125 -38.19 0.95 -76.05
C GLN A 125 -38.62 1.04 -74.59
N LYS A 126 -39.92 1.22 -74.30
CA LYS A 126 -40.41 1.25 -72.91
C LYS A 126 -40.14 -0.05 -72.16
N VAL A 127 -40.31 -1.19 -72.82
CA VAL A 127 -40.01 -2.50 -72.21
C VAL A 127 -38.51 -2.63 -71.96
N ALA A 128 -37.65 -2.17 -72.88
CA ALA A 128 -36.21 -2.15 -72.69
C ALA A 128 -35.79 -1.21 -71.54
N ASP A 129 -36.40 -0.03 -71.43
CA ASP A 129 -36.10 0.94 -70.37
C ASP A 129 -36.56 0.42 -69.00
N VAL A 130 -37.78 -0.14 -68.90
CA VAL A 130 -38.31 -0.69 -67.64
C VAL A 130 -37.55 -1.94 -67.23
N VAL A 131 -37.44 -2.95 -68.10
CA VAL A 131 -36.79 -4.22 -67.74
C VAL A 131 -35.27 -4.05 -67.59
N GLY A 132 -34.64 -3.24 -68.45
CA GLY A 132 -33.22 -2.91 -68.33
C GLY A 132 -32.93 -2.09 -67.08
N GLY A 133 -33.73 -1.06 -66.81
CA GLY A 133 -33.62 -0.24 -65.60
C GLY A 133 -33.83 -1.03 -64.32
N ASP A 134 -34.89 -1.84 -64.23
CA ASP A 134 -35.18 -2.69 -63.07
C ASP A 134 -34.06 -3.73 -62.84
N TYR A 135 -33.49 -4.28 -63.92
CA TYR A 135 -32.37 -5.22 -63.83
C TYR A 135 -31.09 -4.54 -63.33
N ASP A 136 -30.76 -3.36 -63.86
CA ASP A 136 -29.59 -2.60 -63.43
C ASP A 136 -29.72 -2.12 -61.97
N GLU A 137 -30.92 -1.70 -61.55
CA GLU A 137 -31.20 -1.35 -60.16
C GLU A 137 -31.09 -2.58 -59.23
N LEU A 138 -31.66 -3.71 -59.64
CA LEU A 138 -31.54 -4.96 -58.88
C LEU A 138 -30.08 -5.42 -58.78
N ARG A 139 -29.30 -5.28 -59.86
CA ARG A 139 -27.88 -5.60 -59.88
C ARG A 139 -27.09 -4.69 -58.95
N ALA A 140 -27.31 -3.38 -59.01
CA ALA A 140 -26.64 -2.42 -58.13
C ALA A 140 -26.97 -2.70 -56.64
N ASN A 141 -28.24 -3.02 -56.35
CA ASN A 141 -28.66 -3.41 -55.01
C ASN A 141 -27.99 -4.72 -54.55
N TYR A 142 -27.89 -5.71 -55.43
CA TYR A 142 -27.22 -6.98 -55.13
C TYR A 142 -25.72 -6.78 -54.88
N GLU A 143 -25.03 -6.04 -55.74
CA GLU A 143 -23.61 -5.68 -55.56
C GLU A 143 -23.42 -4.95 -54.21
N GLY A 144 -24.28 -3.99 -53.88
CA GLY A 144 -24.23 -3.31 -52.58
C GLY A 144 -24.52 -4.20 -51.36
N VAL A 145 -25.31 -5.27 -51.51
CA VAL A 145 -25.51 -6.28 -50.45
C VAL A 145 -24.28 -7.18 -50.29
N VAL A 146 -23.65 -7.58 -51.40
CA VAL A 146 -22.43 -8.38 -51.38
C VAL A 146 -21.29 -7.61 -50.70
N ASP A 147 -21.12 -6.33 -51.02
CA ASP A 147 -20.12 -5.48 -50.37
C ASP A 147 -20.34 -5.38 -48.86
N LYS A 148 -21.58 -5.11 -48.43
CA LYS A 148 -21.95 -5.09 -47.00
C LYS A 148 -21.72 -6.43 -46.32
N LEU A 149 -21.93 -7.56 -47.02
CA LEU A 149 -21.66 -8.88 -46.47
C LEU A 149 -20.17 -9.09 -46.23
N SER A 150 -19.32 -8.60 -47.14
CA SER A 150 -17.86 -8.66 -46.99
C SER A 150 -17.38 -7.83 -45.78
N ASP A 151 -17.96 -6.66 -45.55
CA ASP A 151 -17.68 -5.84 -44.36
C ASP A 151 -18.10 -6.56 -43.07
N VAL A 152 -19.27 -7.21 -43.07
CA VAL A 152 -19.75 -8.00 -41.92
C VAL A 152 -18.81 -9.18 -41.62
N GLU A 153 -18.32 -9.87 -42.65
CA GLU A 153 -17.34 -10.95 -42.48
C GLU A 153 -16.02 -10.43 -41.92
N HIS A 154 -15.53 -9.29 -42.42
CA HIS A 154 -14.33 -8.64 -41.89
C HIS A 154 -14.49 -8.24 -40.41
N LEU A 155 -15.60 -7.59 -40.05
CA LEU A 155 -15.91 -7.23 -38.67
C LEU A 155 -16.04 -8.46 -37.76
N LYS A 156 -16.59 -9.55 -38.27
CA LYS A 156 -16.67 -10.82 -37.54
C LYS A 156 -15.27 -11.39 -37.25
N LEU A 157 -14.36 -11.37 -38.22
CA LEU A 157 -12.97 -11.78 -38.03
C LEU A 157 -12.26 -10.89 -37.00
N GLN A 158 -12.43 -9.56 -37.10
CA GLN A 158 -11.86 -8.62 -36.14
C GLN A 158 -12.37 -8.87 -34.71
N THR A 159 -13.66 -9.18 -34.56
CA THR A 159 -14.26 -9.50 -33.27
C THR A 159 -13.67 -10.78 -32.66
N VAL A 160 -13.39 -11.78 -33.49
CA VAL A 160 -12.71 -13.01 -33.04
C VAL A 160 -11.30 -12.71 -32.53
N VAL A 161 -10.52 -11.94 -33.29
CA VAL A 161 -9.16 -11.54 -32.89
C VAL A 161 -9.18 -10.75 -31.58
N LEU A 162 -10.04 -9.74 -31.47
CA LEU A 162 -10.17 -8.93 -30.25
C LEU A 162 -10.59 -9.77 -29.03
N ASN A 163 -11.48 -10.76 -29.22
CA ASN A 163 -11.86 -11.66 -28.13
C ASN A 163 -10.68 -12.55 -27.68
N GLN A 164 -9.85 -12.99 -28.61
CA GLN A 164 -8.65 -13.77 -28.29
C GLN A 164 -7.61 -12.91 -27.55
N GLU A 165 -7.33 -11.70 -28.04
CA GLU A 165 -6.43 -10.76 -27.36
C GLU A 165 -6.92 -10.40 -25.95
N LYS A 166 -8.23 -10.21 -25.79
CA LYS A 166 -8.85 -9.99 -24.48
C LYS A 166 -8.64 -11.18 -23.55
N ALA A 167 -8.81 -12.41 -24.05
CA ALA A 167 -8.59 -13.62 -23.24
C ALA A 167 -7.12 -13.74 -22.81
N ASP A 168 -6.18 -13.49 -23.73
CA ASP A 168 -4.75 -13.52 -23.44
C ASP A 168 -4.34 -12.45 -22.41
N LEU A 169 -4.90 -11.24 -22.53
CA LEU A 169 -4.68 -10.16 -21.56
C LEU A 169 -5.22 -10.52 -20.17
N VAL A 170 -6.43 -11.06 -20.10
CA VAL A 170 -7.02 -11.52 -18.83
C VAL A 170 -6.14 -12.58 -18.19
N GLN A 171 -5.70 -13.59 -18.97
CA GLN A 171 -4.84 -14.66 -18.46
C GLN A 171 -3.49 -14.11 -17.92
N ARG A 172 -2.89 -13.13 -18.61
CA ARG A 172 -1.66 -12.47 -18.16
C ARG A 172 -1.88 -11.73 -16.85
N TYR A 173 -2.97 -10.97 -16.71
CA TYR A 173 -3.28 -10.25 -15.48
C TYR A 173 -3.60 -11.19 -14.32
N GLU A 174 -4.33 -12.28 -14.56
CA GLU A 174 -4.58 -13.32 -13.56
C GLU A 174 -3.28 -13.99 -13.10
N SER A 175 -2.37 -14.28 -14.04
CA SER A 175 -1.04 -14.83 -13.73
C SER A 175 -0.19 -13.85 -12.90
N GLN A 176 -0.24 -12.55 -13.22
CA GLN A 176 0.45 -11.53 -12.43
C GLN A 176 -0.17 -11.36 -11.03
N LEU A 177 -1.49 -11.38 -10.93
CA LEU A 177 -2.19 -11.29 -9.64
C LEU A 177 -1.86 -12.46 -8.73
N THR A 178 -1.87 -13.68 -9.27
CA THR A 178 -1.49 -14.89 -8.50
C THR A 178 -0.02 -14.87 -8.10
N GLY A 179 0.87 -14.41 -8.99
CA GLY A 179 2.29 -14.18 -8.68
C GLY A 179 2.48 -13.19 -7.54
N LEU A 180 1.85 -12.02 -7.62
CA LEU A 180 1.92 -10.98 -6.57
C LEU A 180 1.29 -11.45 -5.24
N GLN A 181 0.21 -12.23 -5.29
CA GLN A 181 -0.39 -12.81 -4.09
C GLN A 181 0.56 -13.81 -3.42
N LYS A 182 1.26 -14.62 -4.20
CA LYS A 182 2.27 -15.56 -3.70
C LYS A 182 3.47 -14.81 -3.10
N GLU A 183 4.02 -13.82 -3.81
CA GLU A 183 5.12 -13.01 -3.28
C GLU A 183 4.73 -12.28 -1.99
N LYS A 184 3.51 -11.73 -1.92
CA LYS A 184 2.98 -11.14 -0.70
C LYS A 184 2.92 -12.16 0.45
N ALA A 185 2.45 -13.38 0.19
CA ALA A 185 2.40 -14.45 1.20
C ALA A 185 3.81 -14.86 1.66
N ASP A 186 4.77 -15.00 0.74
CA ASP A 186 6.16 -15.33 1.05
C ASP A 186 6.83 -14.24 1.90
N VAL A 187 6.57 -12.96 1.58
CA VAL A 187 7.10 -11.82 2.34
C VAL A 187 6.47 -11.76 3.74
N ILE A 188 5.15 -11.93 3.85
CA ILE A 188 4.46 -12.01 5.15
C ILE A 188 5.07 -13.13 5.99
N HIS A 189 5.22 -14.33 5.42
CA HIS A 189 5.79 -15.47 6.13
C HIS A 189 7.22 -15.21 6.62
N ARG A 190 8.08 -14.59 5.80
CA ARG A 190 9.45 -14.21 6.22
C ARG A 190 9.43 -13.23 7.38
N TYR A 191 8.56 -12.23 7.35
CA TYR A 191 8.45 -11.26 8.45
C TYR A 191 7.88 -11.90 9.72
N GLU A 192 6.91 -12.81 9.61
CA GLU A 192 6.39 -13.57 10.74
C GLU A 192 7.50 -14.38 11.42
N VAL A 193 8.31 -15.12 10.66
CA VAL A 193 9.46 -15.87 11.19
C VAL A 193 10.46 -14.93 11.87
N GLN A 194 10.84 -13.82 11.22
CA GLN A 194 11.76 -12.85 11.81
C GLN A 194 11.22 -12.25 13.11
N ILE A 195 9.92 -11.94 13.18
CA ILE A 195 9.29 -11.42 14.39
C ILE A 195 9.34 -12.49 15.49
N THR A 196 9.05 -13.76 15.18
CA THR A 196 9.11 -14.83 16.19
C THR A 196 10.53 -15.08 16.71
N ASP A 197 11.54 -15.02 15.84
CA ASP A 197 12.94 -15.18 16.23
C ASP A 197 13.39 -14.02 17.11
N VAL A 198 13.08 -12.77 16.73
CA VAL A 198 13.40 -11.59 17.54
C VAL A 198 12.68 -11.61 18.88
N GLN A 199 11.42 -12.07 18.93
CA GLN A 199 10.69 -12.23 20.20
C GLN A 199 11.32 -13.29 21.09
N LYS A 200 11.79 -14.40 20.51
CA LYS A 200 12.50 -15.45 21.24
C LYS A 200 13.83 -14.94 21.79
N ASP A 201 14.66 -14.29 20.98
CA ASP A 201 15.94 -13.72 21.42
C ASP A 201 15.74 -12.67 22.52
N LYS A 202 14.68 -11.85 22.40
CA LYS A 202 14.31 -10.89 23.44
C LYS A 202 13.92 -11.60 24.74
N ALA A 203 13.15 -12.69 24.67
CA ALA A 203 12.77 -13.46 25.87
C ALA A 203 14.00 -14.10 26.53
N GLU A 204 14.91 -14.67 25.75
CA GLU A 204 16.15 -15.26 26.25
C GLU A 204 17.07 -14.22 26.90
N THR A 205 17.23 -13.05 26.29
CA THR A 205 18.04 -11.97 26.88
C THR A 205 17.43 -11.42 28.17
N VAL A 206 16.11 -11.25 28.23
CA VAL A 206 15.41 -10.87 29.47
C VAL A 206 15.62 -11.92 30.57
N SER A 207 15.45 -13.22 30.25
CA SER A 207 15.69 -14.31 31.22
C SER A 207 17.10 -14.28 31.78
N ARG A 208 18.13 -14.08 30.93
CA ARG A 208 19.53 -13.97 31.37
C ARG A 208 19.74 -12.78 32.31
N TYR A 209 19.22 -11.61 31.97
CA TYR A 209 19.35 -10.43 32.84
C TYR A 209 18.59 -10.60 34.16
N GLU A 210 17.42 -11.26 34.15
CA GLU A 210 16.68 -11.56 35.38
C GLU A 210 17.46 -12.52 36.29
N GLU A 211 18.10 -13.55 35.73
CA GLU A 211 18.98 -14.47 36.45
C GLU A 211 20.22 -13.76 37.02
N GLU A 212 20.88 -12.92 36.23
CA GLU A 212 22.04 -12.11 36.68
C GLU A 212 21.64 -11.16 37.82
N LEU A 213 20.50 -10.47 37.71
CA LEU A 213 19.98 -9.60 38.76
C LEU A 213 19.60 -10.37 40.02
N ALA A 214 19.05 -11.58 39.89
CA ALA A 214 18.74 -12.43 41.03
C ALA A 214 20.01 -12.90 41.76
N ALA A 215 21.02 -13.34 41.01
CA ALA A 215 22.33 -13.72 41.56
C ALA A 215 22.99 -12.55 42.29
N LEU A 216 23.02 -11.36 41.66
CA LEU A 216 23.62 -10.17 42.25
C LEU A 216 22.87 -9.72 43.53
N ARG A 217 21.54 -9.78 43.54
CA ARG A 217 20.74 -9.50 44.75
C ARG A 217 21.07 -10.46 45.89
N GLU A 218 21.27 -11.74 45.58
CA GLU A 218 21.62 -12.75 46.57
C GLU A 218 23.04 -12.55 47.10
N GLU A 219 24.00 -12.18 46.25
CA GLU A 219 25.36 -11.82 46.69
C GLU A 219 25.35 -10.58 47.60
N PHE A 220 24.62 -9.53 47.24
CA PHE A 220 24.46 -8.35 48.10
C PHE A 220 23.79 -8.69 49.44
N ARG A 221 22.80 -9.59 49.43
CA ARG A 221 22.14 -10.05 50.66
C ARG A 221 23.12 -10.77 51.57
N LYS A 222 23.90 -11.72 51.04
CA LYS A 222 24.94 -12.43 51.79
C LYS A 222 26.01 -11.48 52.35
N ALA A 223 26.51 -10.57 51.52
CA ALA A 223 27.49 -9.58 51.97
C ALA A 223 26.94 -8.68 53.09
N ALA A 224 25.66 -8.29 53.02
CA ALA A 224 25.01 -7.51 54.07
C ALA A 224 24.83 -8.32 55.37
N GLU A 225 24.51 -9.61 55.26
CA GLU A 225 24.40 -10.53 56.41
C GLU A 225 25.77 -10.73 57.09
N ASP A 226 26.83 -10.95 56.30
CA ASP A 226 28.21 -11.08 56.80
C ASP A 226 28.68 -9.80 57.51
N LEU A 227 28.42 -8.63 56.93
CA LEU A 227 28.76 -7.35 57.56
C LEU A 227 27.98 -7.14 58.86
N ARG A 228 26.69 -7.51 58.90
CA ARG A 228 25.90 -7.44 60.15
C ARG A 228 26.47 -8.37 61.22
N ALA A 229 26.87 -9.59 60.86
CA ALA A 229 27.50 -10.53 61.78
C ALA A 229 28.83 -9.97 62.34
N GLN A 230 29.67 -9.39 61.48
CA GLN A 230 30.92 -8.75 61.92
C GLN A 230 30.69 -7.55 62.85
N ILE A 231 29.65 -6.74 62.58
CA ILE A 231 29.30 -5.61 63.45
C ILE A 231 28.84 -6.13 64.82
N ALA A 232 28.04 -7.20 64.86
CA ALA A 232 27.60 -7.81 66.11
C ALA A 232 28.78 -8.34 66.94
N ASP A 233 29.67 -9.13 66.32
CA ASP A 233 30.88 -9.67 66.97
C ASP A 233 31.79 -8.56 67.52
N ARG A 234 32.04 -7.52 66.71
CA ARG A 234 32.80 -6.35 67.16
C ARG A 234 32.10 -5.62 68.31
N GLY A 235 30.78 -5.50 68.28
CA GLY A 235 29.99 -4.92 69.36
C GLY A 235 30.13 -5.68 70.68
N GLU A 236 30.09 -7.01 70.63
CA GLU A 236 30.33 -7.87 71.79
C GLU A 236 31.76 -7.72 72.31
N ARG A 237 32.76 -7.71 71.42
CA ARG A 237 34.16 -7.52 71.80
C ARG A 237 34.39 -6.17 72.47
N ILE A 238 33.79 -5.09 71.97
CA ILE A 238 33.84 -3.77 72.59
C ILE A 238 33.24 -3.82 74.00
N SER A 239 32.07 -4.44 74.16
CA SER A 239 31.44 -4.57 75.49
C SER A 239 32.29 -5.36 76.48
N VAL A 240 33.00 -6.40 76.04
CA VAL A 240 33.96 -7.14 76.88
C VAL A 240 35.12 -6.25 77.30
N LEU A 241 35.75 -5.56 76.34
CA LEU A 241 36.87 -4.66 76.61
C LEU A 241 36.49 -3.50 77.54
N GLU A 242 35.25 -2.99 77.45
CA GLU A 242 34.74 -1.96 78.34
C GLU A 242 34.61 -2.46 79.79
N ARG A 243 34.15 -3.70 80.00
CA ARG A 243 34.09 -4.33 81.34
C ARG A 243 35.49 -4.60 81.90
N GLU A 244 36.41 -5.12 81.08
CA GLU A 244 37.80 -5.34 81.47
C GLU A 244 38.46 -4.01 81.87
N LYS A 245 38.29 -2.96 81.05
CA LYS A 245 38.79 -1.62 81.37
C LYS A 245 38.23 -1.09 82.69
N ALA A 246 36.93 -1.25 82.94
CA ALA A 246 36.31 -0.83 84.20
C ALA A 246 36.91 -1.58 85.40
N THR A 247 37.15 -2.88 85.26
CA THR A 247 37.77 -3.72 86.30
C THR A 247 39.20 -3.26 86.60
N VAL A 248 40.02 -3.05 85.57
CA VAL A 248 41.40 -2.55 85.72
C VAL A 248 41.45 -1.16 86.35
N ILE A 249 40.49 -0.28 86.01
CA ILE A 249 40.38 1.03 86.67
C ILE A 249 40.10 0.85 88.17
N GLY A 250 39.16 -0.02 88.54
CA GLY A 250 38.85 -0.31 89.95
C GLY A 250 40.03 -0.90 90.71
N GLU A 251 40.78 -1.84 90.11
CA GLU A 251 42.01 -2.39 90.69
C GLU A 251 43.08 -1.31 90.88
N ARG A 252 43.28 -0.45 89.88
CA ARG A 252 44.22 0.67 89.97
C ARG A 252 43.85 1.63 91.10
N GLU A 253 42.57 1.95 91.27
CA GLU A 253 42.09 2.82 92.35
C GLU A 253 42.27 2.18 93.74
N SER A 254 42.03 0.87 93.85
CA SER A 254 42.28 0.11 95.08
C SER A 254 43.78 0.11 95.44
N LEU A 255 44.65 -0.20 94.47
CA LEU A 255 46.10 -0.17 94.66
C LEU A 255 46.61 1.24 95.00
N ALA A 256 46.07 2.28 94.37
CA ALA A 256 46.40 3.66 94.70
C ALA A 256 46.03 4.01 96.15
N SER A 257 44.88 3.51 96.63
CA SER A 257 44.45 3.68 98.01
C SER A 257 45.38 2.95 98.99
N GLN A 258 45.72 1.69 98.70
CA GLN A 258 46.68 0.91 99.50
C GLN A 258 48.06 1.59 99.56
N LEU A 259 48.55 2.10 98.44
CA LEU A 259 49.83 2.81 98.37
C LEU A 259 49.78 4.09 99.22
N GLY A 260 48.67 4.83 99.19
CA GLY A 260 48.46 6.00 100.05
C GLY A 260 48.45 5.67 101.53
N GLU A 261 47.85 4.55 101.94
CA GLU A 261 47.89 4.05 103.32
C GLU A 261 49.30 3.64 103.75
N LEU A 262 50.01 2.89 102.90
CA LEU A 262 51.41 2.52 103.16
C LEU A 262 52.29 3.76 103.32
N GLN A 263 52.15 4.76 102.45
CA GLN A 263 52.90 6.02 102.54
C GLN A 263 52.64 6.75 103.87
N LYS A 264 51.39 6.81 104.34
CA LYS A 264 51.06 7.37 105.67
C LYS A 264 51.73 6.57 106.79
N SER A 265 51.62 5.24 106.74
CA SER A 265 52.25 4.37 107.75
C SER A 265 53.77 4.51 107.78
N HIS A 266 54.39 4.68 106.61
CA HIS A 266 55.83 4.93 106.49
C HIS A 266 56.20 6.27 107.10
N ALA A 267 55.47 7.34 106.78
CA ALA A 267 55.69 8.66 107.37
C ALA A 267 55.54 8.67 108.90
N ASP A 268 54.56 7.94 109.43
CA ASP A 268 54.36 7.77 110.88
C ASP A 268 55.52 7.01 111.54
N LEU A 269 55.99 5.92 110.92
CA LEU A 269 57.14 5.16 111.40
C LEU A 269 58.44 5.96 111.34
N GLU A 270 58.64 6.73 110.27
CA GLU A 270 59.80 7.60 110.11
C GLU A 270 59.80 8.70 111.19
N SER A 271 58.65 9.33 111.44
CA SER A 271 58.47 10.29 112.54
C SER A 271 58.78 9.68 113.90
N ARG A 272 58.29 8.46 114.18
CA ARG A 272 58.62 7.71 115.40
C ARG A 272 60.09 7.37 115.51
N ASN A 273 60.74 6.98 114.42
CA ASN A 273 62.16 6.67 114.39
C ASN A 273 63.01 7.91 114.68
N VAL A 274 62.65 9.06 114.10
CA VAL A 274 63.28 10.35 114.41
C VAL A 274 63.10 10.69 115.90
N ALA A 275 61.89 10.55 116.44
CA ALA A 275 61.61 10.81 117.86
C ALA A 275 62.41 9.87 118.79
N LEU A 276 62.45 8.57 118.46
CA LEU A 276 63.25 7.59 119.19
C LEU A 276 64.74 7.90 119.09
N GLY A 277 65.26 8.24 117.92
CA GLY A 277 66.65 8.67 117.72
C GLY A 277 67.02 9.88 118.58
N VAL A 278 66.14 10.88 118.68
CA VAL A 278 66.31 12.02 119.59
C VAL A 278 66.31 11.57 121.05
N SER A 279 65.38 10.70 121.44
CA SER A 279 65.30 10.20 122.83
C SER A 279 66.53 9.38 123.22
N HIS A 280 67.03 8.54 122.32
CA HIS A 280 68.25 7.77 122.49
C HIS A 280 69.49 8.67 122.57
N ALA A 281 69.59 9.70 121.72
CA ALA A 281 70.66 10.69 121.81
C ALA A 281 70.66 11.42 123.18
N LYS A 282 69.48 11.78 123.69
CA LYS A 282 69.32 12.38 125.03
C LYS A 282 69.73 11.42 126.14
N LEU A 283 69.28 10.16 126.09
CA LEU A 283 69.65 9.12 127.06
C LEU A 283 71.16 8.85 127.05
N ARG A 284 71.76 8.73 125.86
CA ARG A 284 73.20 8.55 125.70
C ARG A 284 73.99 9.73 126.28
N ALA A 285 73.54 10.96 126.03
CA ALA A 285 74.15 12.15 126.61
C ALA A 285 74.02 12.18 128.14
N ALA A 286 72.85 11.82 128.68
CA ALA A 286 72.63 11.69 130.12
C ALA A 286 73.54 10.62 130.75
N ALA A 287 73.63 9.43 130.13
CA ALA A 287 74.50 8.34 130.57
C ALA A 287 75.98 8.74 130.56
N ALA A 288 76.45 9.46 129.54
CA ALA A 288 77.81 9.99 129.50
C ALA A 288 78.06 11.04 130.60
N GLY A 289 77.04 11.79 131.01
CA GLY A 289 77.14 12.80 132.07
C GLY A 289 77.19 12.24 133.50
N ILE A 290 76.81 10.98 133.73
CA ILE A 290 76.74 10.37 135.08
C ILE A 290 78.12 10.37 135.78
N GLU A 291 79.19 10.06 135.06
CA GLU A 291 80.54 10.02 135.66
C GLU A 291 80.98 11.41 136.18
N GLY A 292 80.50 12.49 135.55
CA GLY A 292 80.82 13.87 135.92
C GLY A 292 79.82 14.55 136.86
N SER A 293 78.63 13.99 137.05
CA SER A 293 77.61 14.56 137.96
C SER A 293 77.73 14.09 139.40
N VAL A 294 78.57 13.07 139.66
CA VAL A 294 78.81 12.55 141.01
C VAL A 294 79.98 13.28 141.65
N ASP A 295 79.68 14.10 142.68
CA ASP A 295 80.71 14.73 143.50
C ASP A 295 81.30 13.70 144.49
N TYR A 296 82.32 12.99 144.02
CA TYR A 296 83.04 12.00 144.83
C TYR A 296 83.67 12.64 146.09
N ALA A 297 83.99 13.94 146.06
CA ALA A 297 84.55 14.63 147.21
C ALA A 297 83.48 14.89 148.28
N GLU A 298 82.25 15.20 147.88
CA GLU A 298 81.11 15.32 148.79
C GLU A 298 80.76 13.95 149.41
N ILE A 299 80.69 12.89 148.61
CA ILE A 299 80.45 11.51 149.10
C ILE A 299 81.51 11.13 150.13
N ARG A 300 82.80 11.36 149.84
CA ARG A 300 83.89 11.08 150.76
C ARG A 300 83.78 11.86 152.07
N LYS A 301 83.41 13.15 152.01
CA LYS A 301 83.23 13.99 153.21
C LYS A 301 82.09 13.52 154.10
N ARG A 302 80.98 13.08 153.50
CA ARG A 302 79.76 12.70 154.23
C ARG A 302 79.79 11.25 154.71
N MET A 303 80.13 10.31 153.82
CA MET A 303 80.11 8.88 154.14
C MET A 303 81.39 8.39 154.81
N GLY A 304 82.53 9.07 154.67
CA GLY A 304 83.76 8.69 155.35
C GLY A 304 83.61 8.62 156.88
N PRO A 305 83.06 9.66 157.54
CA PRO A 305 82.71 9.62 158.96
C PRO A 305 81.64 8.56 159.29
N GLU A 306 80.58 8.45 158.50
CA GLU A 306 79.49 7.47 158.76
C GLU A 306 80.00 6.02 158.69
N MET A 307 80.85 5.69 157.71
CA MET A 307 81.46 4.37 157.60
C MET A 307 82.45 4.09 158.73
N HIS A 308 83.19 5.10 159.18
CA HIS A 308 84.07 4.97 160.34
C HIS A 308 83.26 4.66 161.60
N ASP A 309 82.18 5.40 161.85
CA ASP A 309 81.32 5.17 163.01
C ASP A 309 80.60 3.82 162.93
N PHE A 310 80.21 3.39 161.72
CA PHE A 310 79.63 2.07 161.49
C PHE A 310 80.64 0.96 161.79
N VAL A 311 81.86 1.04 161.25
CA VAL A 311 82.93 0.07 161.50
C VAL A 311 83.28 0.05 162.99
N LEU A 312 83.35 1.18 163.67
CA LEU A 312 83.59 1.23 165.12
C LEU A 312 82.49 0.50 165.91
N LYS A 313 81.22 0.78 165.62
CA LYS A 313 80.09 0.13 166.31
C LYS A 313 80.01 -1.37 166.07
N ASP A 314 80.36 -1.82 164.87
CA ASP A 314 80.29 -3.24 164.50
C ASP A 314 81.58 -4.00 164.85
N SER A 315 82.70 -3.29 165.05
CA SER A 315 83.96 -3.93 165.43
C SER A 315 83.92 -4.40 166.89
N LYS A 316 84.03 -5.71 167.09
CA LYS A 316 84.22 -6.33 168.42
C LYS A 316 85.65 -6.15 168.95
N VAL A 317 86.34 -5.09 168.53
CA VAL A 317 87.74 -4.84 168.81
C VAL A 317 87.82 -3.84 169.96
N PRO A 318 88.49 -4.16 171.08
CA PRO A 318 88.61 -3.24 172.22
C PRO A 318 89.21 -1.89 171.81
N ASP A 319 88.65 -0.78 172.31
CA ASP A 319 89.07 0.59 171.96
C ASP A 319 90.58 0.82 172.07
N ALA A 320 91.25 0.20 173.04
CA ALA A 320 92.70 0.30 173.22
C ALA A 320 93.51 -0.20 172.00
N VAL A 321 92.99 -1.19 171.27
CA VAL A 321 93.62 -1.73 170.05
C VAL A 321 93.34 -0.83 168.86
N ILE A 322 92.13 -0.27 168.75
CA ILE A 322 91.78 0.67 167.67
C ILE A 322 92.57 1.97 167.82
N ASP A 323 92.74 2.46 169.05
CA ASP A 323 93.52 3.66 169.34
C ASP A 323 95.03 3.42 169.15
N GLY A 324 95.50 2.20 169.45
CA GLY A 324 96.86 1.75 169.13
C GLY A 324 97.16 1.68 167.64
N VAL A 325 96.24 1.10 166.85
CA VAL A 325 96.35 1.00 165.38
C VAL A 325 96.11 2.36 164.71
N GLY A 326 95.24 3.20 165.29
CA GLY A 326 94.94 4.55 164.85
C GLY A 326 96.15 5.50 164.85
N LYS A 327 97.17 5.22 165.67
CA LYS A 327 98.46 5.95 165.64
C LYS A 327 99.30 5.66 164.40
N PHE A 328 99.09 4.51 163.75
CA PHE A 328 99.84 4.10 162.56
C PHE A 328 99.02 4.20 161.27
N ILE A 329 97.69 4.14 161.36
CA ILE A 329 96.78 4.17 160.21
C ILE A 329 95.58 5.07 160.51
N ASP A 330 95.38 6.11 159.69
CA ASP A 330 94.17 6.94 159.71
C ASP A 330 93.02 6.18 159.03
N ILE A 331 92.33 5.34 159.82
CA ILE A 331 91.23 4.48 159.37
C ILE A 331 90.11 5.32 158.74
N LYS A 332 89.84 6.53 159.26
CA LYS A 332 88.82 7.43 158.72
C LYS A 332 89.17 7.91 157.32
N LYS A 333 90.43 8.24 157.07
CA LYS A 333 90.93 8.61 155.74
C LYS A 333 90.87 7.42 154.77
N TYR A 334 91.24 6.21 155.22
CA TYR A 334 91.17 5.00 154.40
C TYR A 334 89.73 4.61 154.05
N LEU A 335 88.79 4.65 155.00
CA LEU A 335 87.39 4.39 154.73
C LEU A 335 86.78 5.45 153.81
N GLY A 336 87.13 6.73 153.99
CA GLY A 336 86.74 7.79 153.06
C GLY A 336 87.25 7.54 151.63
N GLN A 337 88.47 7.04 151.47
CA GLN A 337 89.01 6.63 150.17
C GLN A 337 88.31 5.38 149.62
N ALA A 338 88.01 4.39 150.46
CA ALA A 338 87.30 3.18 150.05
C ALA A 338 85.88 3.48 149.55
N VAL A 339 85.17 4.40 150.21
CA VAL A 339 83.86 4.87 149.75
C VAL A 339 83.99 5.64 148.44
N GLU A 340 85.00 6.51 148.31
CA GLU A 340 85.26 7.23 147.06
C GLU A 340 85.52 6.26 145.89
N SER A 341 86.37 5.25 146.11
CA SER A 341 86.67 4.21 145.14
C SER A 341 85.45 3.35 144.82
N GLY A 342 84.66 2.96 145.82
CA GLY A 342 83.42 2.20 145.64
C GLY A 342 82.36 2.99 144.87
N ALA A 343 82.23 4.29 145.13
CA ALA A 343 81.36 5.18 144.37
C ALA A 343 81.82 5.32 142.91
N ARG A 344 83.13 5.49 142.66
CA ARG A 344 83.70 5.50 141.30
C ARG A 344 83.50 4.20 140.55
N GLU A 345 83.64 3.07 141.23
CA GLU A 345 83.43 1.76 140.60
C GLU A 345 81.94 1.50 140.33
N GLY A 346 81.06 1.94 141.23
CA GLY A 346 79.62 1.92 141.04
C GLY A 346 79.16 2.79 139.87
N THR A 347 79.67 4.02 139.75
CA THR A 347 79.36 4.90 138.62
C THR A 347 79.91 4.37 137.30
N LYS A 348 81.13 3.81 137.30
CA LYS A 348 81.71 3.17 136.12
C LYS A 348 80.91 1.96 135.66
N LYS A 349 80.50 1.06 136.58
CA LYS A 349 79.64 -0.09 136.25
C LYS A 349 78.27 0.35 135.74
N ALA A 350 77.66 1.37 136.36
CA ALA A 350 76.40 1.94 135.87
C ALA A 350 76.56 2.54 134.45
N ALA A 351 77.65 3.25 134.19
CA ALA A 351 77.96 3.80 132.88
C ALA A 351 78.26 2.72 131.82
N GLU A 352 78.92 1.62 132.18
CA GLU A 352 79.16 0.47 131.29
C GLU A 352 77.85 -0.25 130.94
N VAL A 353 76.98 -0.49 131.92
CA VAL A 353 75.65 -1.09 131.67
C VAL A 353 74.80 -0.20 130.77
N LEU A 354 74.82 1.12 130.98
CA LEU A 354 74.07 2.09 130.17
C LEU A 354 74.66 2.34 128.77
N LYS A 355 75.92 1.98 128.51
CA LYS A 355 76.55 2.06 127.17
C LYS A 355 76.36 0.77 126.36
N ALA A 356 76.09 -0.36 127.01
CA ALA A 356 75.90 -1.66 126.39
C ALA A 356 74.42 -1.97 126.05
N SER A 357 73.47 -1.29 126.71
CA SER A 357 72.06 -1.22 126.31
C SER A 357 71.82 -0.08 125.33
#